data_AF-Q7XZ82-F1
#
_entry.id   AF-Q7XZ82-F1
#
_cell.length_a   1.000
_cell.length_b   1.000
_cell.length_c   1.000
_cell.angle_alpha   90.00
_cell.angle_beta   90.00
_cell.angle_gamma   90.00
#
_symmetry.space_group_name_H-M   'P 1'
#
loop_
_entity.id
_entity.type
_entity.pdbx_description
1 polymer ?
#
loop_
_entity_poly.entity_id
_entity_poly.type
_entity_poly.pdbx_seq_one_letter_code
_entity_poly.pdbx_strand_id
1 'polypeptide(L)'
;HEDIAYFFPGFEDGTSTLGVAFVGSTCKAGTAFGWAEGLNPMTISHEVGHNLGAPHSKDGGIMSAALGPFTVNRFSDSSLAVLLLFSAARTAGCLRKVPFKAPTCAKTFVPYETFICKTVNIGNVFNTDDRSLRVDV
;
A
#
# COMPACT_ATOMS: atom_id res chain seq x y z
N HIS A 1 -16.80 2.75 6.02
CA HIS A 1 -16.39 2.74 4.60
C HIS A 1 -14.93 2.37 4.61
N GLU A 2 -14.54 1.32 3.91
CA GLU A 2 -13.15 0.89 3.82
C GLU A 2 -12.41 1.81 2.84
N ASP A 3 -11.14 2.11 3.14
CA ASP A 3 -10.32 2.98 2.28
C ASP A 3 -9.79 2.22 1.07
N ILE A 4 -9.24 1.01 1.32
CA ILE A 4 -8.83 -0.01 0.34
C ILE A 4 -8.98 -1.41 0.98
N ALA A 5 -9.26 -2.43 0.18
CA ALA A 5 -9.17 -3.85 0.54
C ALA A 5 -8.01 -4.57 -0.20
N TYR A 6 -7.33 -5.52 0.44
CA TYR A 6 -6.25 -6.28 -0.18
C TYR A 6 -6.45 -7.79 -0.08
N PHE A 7 -6.09 -8.49 -1.15
CA PHE A 7 -5.98 -9.94 -1.20
C PHE A 7 -4.50 -10.37 -1.18
N PHE A 8 -4.17 -11.40 -0.40
CA PHE A 8 -2.83 -11.98 -0.30
C PHE A 8 -2.93 -13.51 -0.47
N PRO A 9 -2.75 -14.06 -1.68
CA PRO A 9 -2.73 -15.49 -1.88
C PRO A 9 -1.51 -16.08 -1.19
N GLY A 10 -1.69 -17.26 -0.61
CA GLY A 10 -0.59 -18.09 -0.09
C GLY A 10 0.16 -18.84 -1.19
N PHE A 11 0.05 -18.41 -2.44
CA PHE A 11 0.72 -19.03 -3.59
C PHE A 11 1.24 -17.94 -4.54
N GLU A 12 2.37 -18.26 -5.18
CA GLU A 12 2.91 -17.48 -6.30
C GLU A 12 2.03 -17.71 -7.52
N ASP A 13 1.66 -16.66 -8.27
CA ASP A 13 0.75 -16.79 -9.41
C ASP A 13 1.43 -17.41 -10.66
N GLY A 14 2.72 -17.73 -10.54
CA GLY A 14 3.56 -18.29 -11.60
C GLY A 14 3.97 -17.28 -12.67
N THR A 15 3.68 -15.99 -12.45
CA THR A 15 4.09 -14.89 -13.32
C THR A 15 5.23 -14.08 -12.71
N SER A 16 5.73 -13.08 -13.43
CA SER A 16 6.67 -12.09 -12.89
C SER A 16 5.98 -10.93 -12.17
N THR A 17 4.65 -10.95 -12.06
CA THR A 17 3.85 -9.90 -11.46
C THR A 17 3.63 -10.22 -9.99
N LEU A 18 4.18 -9.38 -9.12
CA LEU A 18 4.06 -9.57 -7.67
C LEU A 18 2.82 -8.91 -7.08
N GLY A 19 2.11 -8.07 -7.84
CA GLY A 19 0.94 -7.37 -7.35
C GLY A 19 0.20 -6.60 -8.44
N VAL A 20 -1.04 -6.26 -8.14
CA VAL A 20 -1.92 -5.45 -9.00
C VAL A 20 -2.80 -4.54 -8.14
N ALA A 21 -2.84 -3.27 -8.49
CA ALA A 21 -3.77 -2.29 -7.94
C ALA A 21 -4.29 -1.32 -9.00
N PHE A 22 -5.53 -0.85 -8.82
CA PHE A 22 -6.08 0.23 -9.64
C PHE A 22 -5.48 1.57 -9.26
N VAL A 23 -5.05 2.35 -10.24
CA VAL A 23 -4.44 3.66 -10.00
C VAL A 23 -5.48 4.69 -9.53
N GLY A 24 -5.19 5.37 -8.42
CA GLY A 24 -6.02 6.45 -7.88
C GLY A 24 -7.42 5.97 -7.49
N SER A 25 -7.54 4.72 -7.03
CA SER A 25 -8.80 4.07 -6.72
C SER A 25 -9.19 4.12 -5.26
N THR A 26 -8.29 4.55 -4.37
CA THR A 26 -8.58 4.72 -2.95
C THR A 26 -9.89 5.49 -2.77
N CYS A 27 -10.79 4.89 -1.98
CA CYS A 27 -12.12 5.40 -1.68
C CYS A 27 -13.13 5.48 -2.83
N LYS A 28 -12.85 4.86 -3.97
CA LYS A 28 -13.84 4.64 -5.02
C LYS A 28 -14.52 3.29 -4.79
N ALA A 29 -15.85 3.30 -4.69
CA ALA A 29 -16.64 2.09 -4.54
C ALA A 29 -16.36 1.13 -5.71
N GLY A 30 -16.12 -0.14 -5.40
CA GLY A 30 -15.91 -1.21 -6.39
C GLY A 30 -14.54 -1.26 -7.06
N THR A 31 -13.62 -0.32 -6.78
CA THR A 31 -12.25 -0.33 -7.36
C THR A 31 -11.15 -0.10 -6.33
N ALA A 32 -11.50 0.24 -5.09
CA ALA A 32 -10.57 0.41 -3.97
C ALA A 32 -10.09 -0.95 -3.46
N PHE A 33 -9.45 -1.73 -4.32
CA PHE A 33 -8.81 -2.99 -3.94
C PHE A 33 -7.53 -3.23 -4.72
N GLY A 34 -6.73 -4.15 -4.20
CA GLY A 34 -5.53 -4.65 -4.84
C GLY A 34 -5.23 -6.08 -4.40
N TRP A 35 -4.19 -6.63 -5.00
CA TRP A 35 -3.64 -7.93 -4.67
C TRP A 35 -2.12 -7.82 -4.65
N ALA A 36 -1.49 -8.50 -3.69
CA ALA A 36 -0.04 -8.65 -3.66
C ALA A 36 0.32 -10.10 -3.31
N GLU A 37 1.36 -10.62 -3.92
CA GLU A 37 1.93 -11.93 -3.68
C GLU A 37 2.61 -11.96 -2.31
N GLY A 38 2.15 -12.88 -1.46
CA GLY A 38 2.61 -13.01 -0.08
C GLY A 38 2.35 -11.74 0.76
N LEU A 39 3.09 -11.61 1.85
CA LEU A 39 3.02 -10.49 2.78
C LEU A 39 4.26 -9.59 2.67
N ASN A 40 4.83 -9.46 1.47
CA ASN A 40 6.02 -8.64 1.26
C ASN A 40 5.69 -7.15 1.46
N PRO A 41 6.25 -6.47 2.47
CA PRO A 41 5.93 -5.07 2.76
C PRO A 41 6.23 -4.12 1.59
N MET A 42 7.22 -4.45 0.76
CA MET A 42 7.61 -3.63 -0.40
C MET A 42 6.54 -3.69 -1.49
N THR A 43 6.09 -4.89 -1.84
CA THR A 43 5.03 -5.11 -2.82
C THR A 43 3.72 -4.48 -2.35
N ILE A 44 3.35 -4.70 -1.09
CA ILE A 44 2.16 -4.08 -0.49
C ILE A 44 2.21 -2.56 -0.61
N SER A 45 3.36 -1.96 -0.28
CA SER A 45 3.52 -0.52 -0.33
C SER A 45 3.52 0.03 -1.77
N HIS A 46 4.04 -0.73 -2.72
CA HIS A 46 3.98 -0.42 -4.15
C HIS A 46 2.53 -0.37 -4.64
N GLU A 47 1.76 -1.42 -4.37
CA GLU A 47 0.36 -1.49 -4.80
C GLU A 47 -0.51 -0.43 -4.11
N VAL A 48 -0.27 -0.17 -2.81
CA VAL A 48 -0.98 0.90 -2.11
C VAL A 48 -0.63 2.26 -2.73
N GLY A 49 0.62 2.44 -3.18
CA GLY A 49 1.05 3.62 -3.94
C GLY A 49 0.23 3.82 -5.21
N HIS A 50 -0.01 2.75 -5.99
CA HIS A 50 -0.93 2.81 -7.14
C HIS A 50 -2.33 3.23 -6.71
N ASN A 51 -2.93 2.63 -5.68
CA ASN A 51 -4.26 3.03 -5.22
C ASN A 51 -4.34 4.51 -4.83
N LEU A 52 -3.25 5.07 -4.30
CA LEU A 52 -3.07 6.49 -3.98
C LEU A 52 -2.64 7.35 -5.18
N GLY A 53 -2.71 6.81 -6.39
CA GLY A 53 -2.56 7.55 -7.64
C GLY A 53 -1.12 7.65 -8.17
N ALA A 54 -0.13 7.11 -7.47
CA ALA A 54 1.25 7.12 -7.95
C ALA A 54 1.43 6.12 -9.10
N PRO A 55 1.89 6.55 -10.30
CA PRO A 55 2.29 5.61 -11.34
C PRO A 55 3.68 5.03 -11.02
N HIS A 56 4.14 4.09 -11.84
CA HIS A 56 5.53 3.66 -11.79
C HIS A 56 6.49 4.86 -11.93
N SER A 57 7.46 4.92 -11.05
CA SER A 57 8.51 5.93 -11.04
C SER A 57 9.64 5.58 -12.02
N LYS A 58 10.27 6.62 -12.58
CA LYS A 58 11.53 6.54 -13.35
C LYS A 58 12.76 6.90 -12.52
N ASP A 59 12.58 7.53 -11.36
CA ASP A 59 13.64 7.95 -10.42
C ASP A 59 13.89 6.93 -9.28
N GLY A 60 13.22 5.78 -9.33
CA GLY A 60 13.45 4.64 -8.44
C GLY A 60 12.51 4.59 -7.22
N GLY A 61 12.97 3.95 -6.15
CA GLY A 61 12.20 3.80 -4.91
C GLY A 61 11.13 2.73 -4.98
N ILE A 62 10.20 2.76 -4.02
CA ILE A 62 9.09 1.78 -3.90
C ILE A 62 8.29 1.65 -5.19
N MET A 63 8.03 2.75 -5.90
CA MET A 63 7.23 2.75 -7.14
C MET A 63 8.02 2.36 -8.40
N SER A 64 9.24 1.81 -8.28
CA SER A 64 9.97 1.30 -9.44
C SER A 64 9.18 0.18 -10.12
N ALA A 65 9.12 0.17 -11.46
CA ALA A 65 8.35 -0.82 -12.23
C ALA A 65 8.86 -2.27 -12.08
N ALA A 66 10.06 -2.45 -11.56
CA ALA A 66 10.67 -3.74 -11.28
C ALA A 66 11.40 -3.69 -9.95
N LEU A 67 11.46 -4.82 -9.26
CA LEU A 67 12.31 -4.96 -8.09
C LEU A 67 13.77 -4.84 -8.52
N GLY A 68 14.45 -3.83 -7.99
CA GLY A 68 15.90 -3.66 -8.18
C GLY A 68 16.72 -4.54 -7.24
N PRO A 69 18.04 -4.67 -7.48
CA PRO A 69 18.95 -5.44 -6.63
C PRO A 69 19.15 -4.84 -5.22
N PHE A 70 18.65 -3.64 -4.97
CA PHE A 70 18.69 -2.98 -3.67
C PHE A 70 17.27 -2.69 -3.20
N THR A 71 16.93 -3.17 -2.00
CA THR A 71 15.67 -2.89 -1.33
C THR A 71 15.63 -1.41 -0.94
N VAL A 72 15.04 -0.58 -1.79
CA VAL A 72 14.77 0.84 -1.48
C VAL A 72 13.45 0.94 -0.74
N ASN A 73 13.50 1.04 0.58
CA ASN A 73 12.34 1.16 1.45
C ASN A 73 11.74 2.58 1.53
N ARG A 74 11.92 3.38 0.47
CA ARG A 74 11.47 4.78 0.40
C ARG A 74 10.79 5.08 -0.94
N PHE A 75 9.79 5.95 -0.91
CA PHE A 75 9.24 6.54 -2.11
C PHE A 75 10.24 7.55 -2.70
N SER A 76 10.25 7.67 -4.03
CA SER A 76 10.99 8.74 -4.70
C SER A 76 10.29 10.09 -4.55
N ASP A 77 11.00 11.18 -4.83
CA ASP A 77 10.44 12.53 -4.74
C ASP A 77 9.23 12.71 -5.67
N SER A 78 9.30 12.16 -6.89
CA SER A 78 8.19 12.22 -7.85
C SER A 78 6.97 11.43 -7.37
N SER A 79 7.18 10.23 -6.81
CA SER A 79 6.10 9.42 -6.24
C SER A 79 5.47 10.14 -5.04
N LEU A 80 6.30 10.69 -4.16
CA LEU A 80 5.86 11.41 -2.97
C LEU A 80 5.00 12.62 -3.32
N ALA A 81 5.37 13.39 -4.35
CA ALA A 81 4.58 14.53 -4.81
C ALA A 81 3.15 14.12 -5.22
N VAL A 82 3.00 12.98 -5.91
CA VAL A 82 1.69 12.46 -6.32
C VAL A 82 0.89 11.97 -5.10
N LEU A 83 1.54 11.20 -4.22
CA LEU A 83 0.91 10.64 -3.02
C LEU A 83 0.38 11.74 -2.10
N LEU A 84 1.16 12.80 -1.89
CA LEU A 84 0.76 13.94 -1.08
C LEU A 84 -0.41 14.71 -1.70
N LEU A 85 -0.37 14.95 -3.01
CA LEU A 85 -1.46 15.63 -3.72
C LEU A 85 -2.77 14.82 -3.67
N PHE A 86 -2.69 13.52 -3.94
CA PHE A 86 -3.85 12.63 -3.89
C PHE A 86 -4.43 12.55 -2.48
N SER A 87 -3.56 12.35 -1.48
CA SER A 87 -3.97 12.27 -0.07
C SER A 87 -4.64 13.57 0.37
N ALA A 88 -4.04 14.73 0.06
CA ALA A 88 -4.64 16.03 0.36
C ALA A 88 -6.04 16.17 -0.24
N ALA A 89 -6.24 15.76 -1.50
CA ALA A 89 -7.54 15.81 -2.17
C ALA A 89 -8.60 14.85 -1.56
N ARG A 90 -8.18 13.83 -0.80
CA ARG A 90 -9.07 12.81 -0.20
C ARG A 90 -9.17 12.90 1.32
N THR A 91 -8.38 13.76 1.97
CA THR A 91 -8.36 13.94 3.44
C THR A 91 -9.66 14.47 4.02
N ALA A 92 -10.44 15.24 3.25
CA ALA A 92 -11.79 15.66 3.62
C ALA A 92 -12.85 14.55 3.47
N GLY A 93 -12.47 13.36 3.00
CA GLY A 93 -13.36 12.24 2.71
C GLY A 93 -13.09 11.01 3.60
N CYS A 94 -12.88 9.89 2.93
CA CYS A 94 -12.60 8.56 3.48
C CYS A 94 -11.27 8.47 4.26
N LEU A 95 -10.20 9.09 3.75
CA LEU A 95 -8.88 9.13 4.36
C LEU A 95 -8.89 10.13 5.51
N ARG A 96 -9.65 9.80 6.57
CA ARG A 96 -9.69 10.63 7.77
C ARG A 96 -8.36 10.51 8.50
N LYS A 97 -7.92 11.62 9.07
CA LYS A 97 -6.89 11.60 10.12
C LYS A 97 -7.44 10.85 11.33
N VAL A 98 -7.21 9.54 11.38
CA VAL A 98 -7.34 8.79 12.63
C VAL A 98 -6.01 8.92 13.38
N PRO A 99 -6.02 9.23 14.69
CA PRO A 99 -4.83 9.13 15.50
C PRO A 99 -4.24 7.74 15.35
N PHE A 100 -2.91 7.66 15.15
CA PHE A 100 -2.19 6.39 15.08
C PHE A 100 -2.61 5.49 16.24
N LYS A 101 -3.29 4.39 15.92
CA LYS A 101 -3.51 3.28 16.85
C LYS A 101 -2.95 2.06 16.14
N ALA A 102 -1.75 1.67 16.54
CA ALA A 102 -1.06 0.50 15.99
C ALA A 102 -2.07 -0.66 15.85
N PRO A 103 -2.15 -1.33 14.69
CA PRO A 103 -3.04 -2.46 14.54
C PRO A 103 -2.65 -3.53 15.57
N THR A 104 -3.53 -3.83 16.51
CA THR A 104 -3.40 -5.05 17.31
C THR A 104 -3.72 -6.22 16.39
N CYS A 105 -2.70 -6.77 15.74
CA CYS A 105 -2.81 -8.03 15.03
C CYS A 105 -3.16 -9.12 16.05
N ALA A 106 -4.44 -9.48 16.15
CA ALA A 106 -4.85 -10.64 16.93
C ALA A 106 -4.37 -11.89 16.20
N LYS A 107 -3.43 -12.63 16.80
CA LYS A 107 -3.06 -13.97 16.35
C LYS A 107 -4.30 -14.86 16.46
N THR A 108 -5.04 -15.01 15.37
CA THR A 108 -6.08 -16.04 15.30
C THR A 108 -5.45 -17.20 14.55
N PHE A 109 -5.00 -18.20 15.30
CA PHE A 109 -4.42 -19.43 14.77
C PHE A 109 -5.56 -20.24 14.13
N VAL A 110 -5.66 -20.21 12.80
CA VAL A 110 -6.49 -21.13 12.01
C VAL A 110 -5.56 -22.01 11.17
N PRO A 111 -5.83 -23.33 11.04
CA PRO A 111 -4.89 -24.31 10.50
C PRO A 111 -4.73 -24.27 8.96
N TYR A 112 -5.08 -23.16 8.34
CA TYR A 112 -4.85 -22.86 6.93
C TYR A 112 -4.45 -21.39 6.86
N GLU A 113 -3.16 -21.14 6.63
CA GLU A 113 -2.53 -19.83 6.76
C GLU A 113 -3.13 -18.79 5.82
N THR A 114 -4.09 -18.03 6.34
CA THR A 114 -4.53 -16.76 5.78
C THR A 114 -4.47 -15.74 6.90
N PHE A 115 -3.47 -14.86 6.85
CA PHE A 115 -3.44 -13.69 7.72
C PHE A 115 -4.53 -12.73 7.28
N ILE A 116 -5.71 -12.81 7.92
CA ILE A 116 -6.76 -11.82 7.71
C ILE A 116 -6.41 -10.60 8.55
N CYS A 117 -5.58 -9.70 8.02
CA CYS A 117 -5.55 -8.31 8.47
C CYS A 117 -6.89 -7.68 8.10
N LYS A 118 -7.88 -7.76 8.99
CA LYS A 118 -9.14 -7.02 8.83
C LYS A 118 -8.79 -5.54 8.79
N THR A 119 -8.85 -4.94 7.60
CA THR A 119 -8.64 -3.52 7.30
C THR A 119 -7.24 -2.96 7.62
N VAL A 120 -6.46 -2.68 6.57
CA VAL A 120 -5.31 -1.78 6.66
C VAL A 120 -5.83 -0.35 6.60
N ASN A 121 -5.85 0.35 7.75
CA ASN A 121 -6.03 1.80 7.76
C ASN A 121 -4.76 2.43 7.17
N ILE A 122 -4.88 3.04 6.00
CA ILE A 122 -3.76 3.63 5.25
C ILE A 122 -3.09 4.77 6.03
N GLY A 123 -3.80 5.40 6.97
CA GLY A 123 -3.18 6.34 7.92
C GLY A 123 -1.96 5.77 8.67
N ASN A 124 -1.78 4.44 8.70
CA ASN A 124 -0.66 3.76 9.33
C ASN A 124 0.56 3.51 8.41
N VAL A 125 0.44 3.68 7.10
CA VAL A 125 1.56 3.49 6.14
C VAL A 125 2.21 4.84 5.79
N PHE A 126 1.50 5.95 6.00
CA PHE A 126 1.89 7.29 5.57
C PHE A 126 2.02 8.21 6.78
N ASN A 127 3.22 8.27 7.40
CA ASN A 127 3.54 9.40 8.28
C ASN A 127 3.79 10.62 7.38
N THR A 128 2.82 11.52 7.31
CA THR A 128 2.90 12.74 6.48
C THR A 128 3.71 13.86 7.11
N ASP A 129 4.12 13.71 8.38
CA ASP A 129 4.78 14.78 9.14
C ASP A 129 6.31 14.78 8.92
N ASP A 130 6.86 13.66 8.46
CA ASP A 130 8.20 13.59 7.90
C ASP A 130 8.07 13.54 6.37
N ARG A 131 8.79 14.39 5.64
CA ARG A 131 8.81 14.37 4.16
C ARG A 131 9.49 13.11 3.61
N SER A 132 9.58 12.05 4.40
CA SER A 132 10.16 10.77 4.08
C SER A 132 9.13 9.70 4.41
N LEU A 133 8.53 9.16 3.35
CA LEU A 133 7.54 8.10 3.45
C LEU A 133 8.31 6.78 3.29
N ARG A 134 8.44 6.06 4.40
CA ARG A 134 9.28 4.88 4.53
C ARG A 134 8.44 3.66 4.90
N VAL A 135 8.90 2.51 4.45
CA VAL A 135 8.37 1.20 4.86
C VAL A 135 9.38 0.63 5.84
N ASP A 136 8.94 0.39 7.07
CA ASP A 136 9.75 -0.36 8.04
C ASP A 136 9.81 -1.82 7.55
N VAL A 137 11.02 -2.29 7.23
CA VAL A 137 11.31 -3.65 6.77
C VAL A 137 11.91 -4.45 7.92
#